data_AF-A0A7C3LPM9-F1
#
_entry.id   AF-A0A7C3LPM9-F1
#
_cell.length_a   1.000
_cell.length_b   1.000
_cell.length_c   1.000
_cell.angle_alpha   90.00
_cell.angle_beta   90.00
_cell.angle_gamma   90.00
#
_symmetry.space_group_name_H-M   'P 1'
#
loop_
_entity.id
_entity.type
_entity.pdbx_description
1 polymer ?
#
loop_
_entity_poly.entity_id
_entity_poly.type
_entity_poly.pdbx_seq_one_letter_code
_entity_poly.pdbx_strand_id
1 'polypeptide(L)'
;MSLVRKARVEVGEEVIKKVLELWESNPMRKPRLAKVTVNIGVGESGERLRKAARVLEMLTGQKPSERRAKRTIKEFNIRKGEP
;
A
#
# COMPACT_ATOMS: atom_id res chain seq x y z
N MET A 1 -15.47 -21.21 -6.72
CA MET A 1 -15.61 -20.18 -5.67
C MET A 1 -14.24 -19.99 -5.05
N SER A 2 -13.55 -18.92 -5.45
CA SER A 2 -12.09 -18.77 -5.38
C SER A 2 -11.55 -18.49 -3.98
N LEU A 3 -10.85 -19.46 -3.40
CA LEU A 3 -9.94 -19.27 -2.27
C LEU A 3 -8.74 -18.43 -2.71
N VAL A 4 -8.59 -17.25 -2.12
CA VAL A 4 -7.35 -16.48 -2.14
C VAL A 4 -6.29 -17.26 -1.37
N ARG A 5 -5.44 -18.00 -2.09
CA ARG A 5 -4.31 -18.74 -1.54
C ARG A 5 -3.34 -17.74 -0.89
N LYS A 6 -3.20 -17.80 0.44
CA LYS A 6 -1.99 -17.29 1.12
C LYS A 6 -0.78 -17.93 0.44
N ALA A 7 0.07 -17.12 -0.17
CA ALA A 7 1.36 -17.55 -0.65
C ALA A 7 2.23 -17.92 0.57
N ARG A 8 2.12 -19.15 1.06
CA ARG A 8 3.18 -19.77 1.85
C ARG A 8 4.28 -20.11 0.86
N VAL A 9 5.24 -19.20 0.72
CA VAL A 9 6.50 -19.51 0.05
C VAL A 9 7.27 -20.38 1.04
N GLU A 10 7.34 -21.69 0.77
CA GLU A 10 8.20 -22.59 1.52
C GLU A 10 9.63 -22.36 1.04
N VAL A 11 10.34 -21.50 1.77
CA VAL A 11 11.77 -21.30 1.58
C VAL A 11 12.47 -22.47 2.27
N GLY A 12 13.16 -23.32 1.51
CA GLY A 12 13.94 -24.42 2.07
C GLY A 12 14.96 -23.91 3.10
N GLU A 13 15.14 -24.63 4.21
CA GLU A 13 15.96 -24.21 5.35
C GLU A 13 17.42 -23.86 4.97
N GLU A 14 17.95 -24.50 3.93
CA GLU A 14 19.29 -24.24 3.37
C GLU A 14 19.43 -22.82 2.80
N VAL A 15 18.38 -22.34 2.13
CA VAL A 15 18.36 -20.99 1.54
C VAL A 15 18.31 -19.93 2.65
N ILE A 16 17.60 -20.22 3.75
CA ILE A 16 17.50 -19.32 4.91
C ILE A 16 18.87 -19.16 5.58
N LYS A 17 19.59 -20.26 5.82
CA LYS A 17 20.94 -20.22 6.43
C LYS A 17 21.91 -19.37 5.61
N LYS A 18 21.94 -19.59 4.28
CA LYS A 18 22.80 -18.81 3.38
C LYS A 18 22.46 -17.31 3.40
N VAL A 19 21.17 -16.98 3.43
CA VAL A 19 20.71 -15.58 3.50
C VAL A 19 21.09 -14.92 4.82
N LEU A 20 21.05 -15.65 5.93
CA LEU A 20 21.48 -15.15 7.25
C LEU A 20 22.98 -14.86 7.29
N GLU A 21 23.84 -15.77 6.80
CA GLU A 21 25.28 -15.54 6.70
C GLU A 21 25.62 -14.32 5.80
N LEU A 22 24.87 -14.15 4.71
CA LEU A 22 24.97 -12.98 3.83
C LEU A 22 24.57 -11.67 4.52
N TRP A 23 23.68 -11.72 5.52
CA TRP A 23 23.27 -10.54 6.30
C TRP A 23 24.23 -10.22 7.44
N GLU A 24 24.85 -11.24 8.05
CA GLU A 24 25.87 -11.06 9.09
C GLU A 24 27.17 -10.48 8.55
N SER A 25 27.58 -10.90 7.34
CA SER A 25 28.80 -10.40 6.69
C SER A 25 28.73 -8.93 6.25
N ASN A 26 27.54 -8.40 5.93
CA ASN A 26 27.37 -7.01 5.52
C ASN A 26 26.05 -6.42 6.04
N PRO A 27 26.11 -5.50 7.03
CA PRO A 27 24.94 -4.87 7.63
C PRO A 27 24.00 -4.17 6.63
N MET A 28 24.50 -3.69 5.49
CA MET A 28 23.68 -3.05 4.45
C MET A 28 22.80 -4.04 3.66
N ARG A 29 23.10 -5.34 3.70
CA ARG A 29 22.32 -6.39 3.01
C ARG A 29 21.09 -6.81 3.80
N LYS A 30 21.02 -6.46 5.09
CA LYS A 30 19.88 -6.78 5.94
C LYS A 30 18.65 -6.01 5.46
N PRO A 31 17.55 -6.67 5.08
CA PRO A 31 16.34 -6.00 4.63
C PRO A 31 15.76 -5.16 5.77
N ARG A 32 15.31 -3.95 5.41
CA ARG A 32 14.61 -3.04 6.33
C ARG A 32 13.34 -2.56 5.63
N LEU A 33 12.30 -2.30 6.42
CA LEU A 33 11.10 -1.65 5.88
C LEU A 33 11.43 -0.19 5.58
N ALA A 34 11.41 0.18 4.30
CA ALA A 34 11.72 1.54 3.87
C ALA A 34 10.55 2.51 4.13
N LYS A 35 9.32 2.10 3.79
CA LYS A 35 8.10 2.88 4.04
C LYS A 35 6.87 2.00 4.01
N VAL A 36 5.83 2.42 4.72
CA VAL A 36 4.47 1.86 4.61
C VAL A 36 3.55 2.98 4.16
N THR A 37 2.87 2.79 3.03
CA THR A 37 1.93 3.77 2.47
C THR A 37 0.54 3.20 2.43
N VAL A 38 -0.43 3.90 3.02
CA VAL A 38 -1.84 3.53 3.02
C VAL A 38 -2.56 4.38 1.96
N ASN A 39 -3.41 3.74 1.15
CA ASN A 39 -4.18 4.39 0.10
C ASN A 39 -5.65 3.95 0.20
N ILE A 40 -6.57 4.91 0.13
CA ILE A 40 -8.02 4.64 0.08
C ILE A 40 -8.59 5.19 -1.23
N GLY A 41 -9.41 4.39 -1.90
CA GLY A 41 -10.13 4.78 -3.11
C GLY A 41 -11.63 4.68 -2.86
N VAL A 42 -12.31 5.82 -2.79
CA VAL A 42 -13.78 5.88 -2.61
C VAL A 42 -14.56 5.95 -3.92
N GLY A 43 -13.89 6.18 -5.05
CA GLY A 43 -14.52 6.19 -6.39
C GLY A 43 -15.43 7.39 -6.69
N GLU A 44 -15.80 8.16 -5.68
CA GLU A 44 -16.64 9.34 -5.78
C GLU A 44 -16.00 10.53 -5.07
N SER A 45 -16.11 11.70 -5.69
CA SER A 45 -15.76 13.00 -5.11
C SER A 45 -16.79 13.44 -4.06
N GLY A 46 -16.38 14.33 -3.15
CA GLY A 46 -17.31 15.01 -2.23
C GLY A 46 -17.23 14.55 -0.77
N GLU A 47 -18.37 14.40 -0.11
CA GLU A 47 -18.42 14.20 1.35
C GLU A 47 -17.83 12.85 1.78
N ARG A 48 -18.03 11.79 0.98
CA ARG A 48 -17.48 10.46 1.25
C ARG A 48 -15.95 10.46 1.26
N LEU A 49 -15.32 11.19 0.34
CA LEU A 49 -13.86 11.38 0.32
C LEU A 49 -13.37 12.11 1.57
N ARG A 50 -14.07 13.16 2.02
CA ARG A 50 -13.70 13.88 3.25
C ARG A 50 -13.85 13.01 4.50
N LYS A 51 -14.91 12.18 4.57
CA LYS A 51 -15.09 11.21 5.67
C LYS A 51 -13.97 10.17 5.67
N ALA A 52 -13.63 9.62 4.50
CA ALA A 52 -12.52 8.68 4.34
C ALA A 52 -11.16 9.29 4.76
N ALA A 53 -10.91 10.56 4.40
CA ALA A 53 -9.72 11.28 4.82
C ALA A 53 -9.65 11.44 6.35
N ARG A 54 -10.76 11.78 7.01
CA ARG A 54 -10.82 11.85 8.49
C ARG A 54 -10.55 10.50 9.15
N VAL A 55 -11.10 9.42 8.61
CA VAL A 55 -10.85 8.06 9.12
C VAL A 55 -9.37 7.70 8.98
N LEU A 56 -8.74 8.02 7.84
CA LEU A 56 -7.30 7.81 7.67
C LEU A 56 -6.46 8.62 8.65
N GLU A 57 -6.85 9.87 8.91
CA GLU A 57 -6.17 10.73 9.88
C GLU A 57 -6.29 10.17 11.30
N MET A 58 -7.48 9.69 11.69
CA MET A 58 -7.69 9.02 12.98
C MET A 58 -6.89 7.72 13.12
N LEU A 59 -6.76 6.93 12.05
CA LEU A 59 -6.04 5.66 12.08
C LEU A 59 -4.51 5.82 12.06
N THR A 60 -4.01 6.79 11.29
CA THR A 60 -2.57 6.96 11.05
C THR A 60 -1.93 8.09 11.86
N GLY A 61 -2.73 8.99 12.44
CA GLY A 61 -2.26 10.20 13.12
C GLY A 61 -1.60 11.22 12.19
N GLN A 62 -1.71 11.03 10.86
CA GLN A 62 -1.09 11.87 9.85
C GLN A 62 -2.13 12.45 8.91
N LYS A 63 -1.90 13.68 8.44
CA LYS A 63 -2.75 14.32 7.45
C LYS A 63 -2.60 13.61 6.09
N PRO A 64 -3.65 12.98 5.54
CA PRO A 64 -3.57 12.30 4.26
C PRO A 64 -3.41 13.31 3.11
N SER A 65 -2.74 12.86 2.03
CA SER A 65 -2.58 13.63 0.80
C SER A 65 -3.67 13.26 -0.21
N GLU A 66 -4.43 14.25 -0.67
CA GLU A 66 -5.45 14.08 -1.71
C GLU A 66 -4.78 13.86 -3.09
N ARG A 67 -5.30 12.91 -3.88
CA ARG A 67 -4.73 12.54 -5.17
C ARG A 67 -5.73 12.79 -6.30
N ARG A 68 -5.50 13.89 -7.01
CA ARG A 68 -6.32 14.27 -8.16
C ARG A 68 -6.29 13.25 -9.30
N ALA A 69 -7.44 13.04 -9.93
CA ALA A 69 -7.62 12.19 -11.10
C ALA A 69 -6.81 12.70 -12.30
N LYS A 70 -5.99 11.82 -12.89
CA LYS A 70 -5.11 12.14 -14.03
C LYS A 70 -5.86 12.24 -15.36
N ARG A 71 -6.95 11.48 -15.52
CA ARG A 71 -7.74 11.34 -16.76
C ARG A 71 -9.23 11.38 -16.42
N THR A 72 -10.03 11.78 -17.40
CA THR A 72 -11.49 11.68 -17.35
C THR A 72 -11.90 10.28 -17.80
N ILE A 73 -12.70 9.58 -17.00
CA ILE A 73 -13.21 8.23 -17.32
C ILE A 73 -14.73 8.25 -17.12
N LYS A 74 -15.48 8.05 -18.22
CA LYS A 74 -16.94 8.24 -18.24
C LYS A 74 -17.67 7.15 -17.45
N GLU A 75 -17.15 5.93 -17.48
CA GLU A 75 -17.72 4.76 -16.79
C GLU A 75 -17.76 4.96 -15.27
N PHE A 76 -16.77 5.67 -14.72
CA PHE A 76 -16.71 6.01 -13.29
C PHE A 76 -17.27 7.40 -12.98
N ASN A 77 -17.74 8.13 -14.00
CA ASN A 77 -18.21 9.51 -13.88
C ASN A 77 -17.17 10.47 -13.24
N ILE A 78 -15.86 10.23 -13.46
CA ILE A 78 -14.76 11.02 -12.90
C ILE A 78 -14.22 11.97 -13.96
N ARG A 79 -14.09 13.26 -13.65
CA ARG A 79 -13.40 14.25 -14.50
C ARG A 79 -11.94 14.43 -14.09
N LYS A 80 -11.09 14.78 -15.07
CA LYS A 80 -9.69 15.13 -14.82
C LYS A 80 -9.59 16.28 -13.82
N GLY A 81 -8.77 16.11 -12.79
CA GLY A 81 -8.54 17.12 -11.75
C GLY A 81 -9.47 17.01 -10.53
N GLU A 82 -10.47 16.14 -10.56
CA GLU A 82 -11.25 15.82 -9.36
C GLU A 82 -10.38 15.16 -8.28
N PRO A 83 -10.61 15.48 -6.99
CA PRO A 83 -9.78 15.03 -5.87
C PRO A 83 -9.91 13.53 -5.53
#